data_AF-A0A8T4CIZ7-F1
#
_entry.id   AF-A0A8T4CIZ7-F1
#
_cell.length_a   1.000
_cell.length_b   1.000
_cell.length_c   1.000
_cell.angle_alpha   90.00
_cell.angle_beta   90.00
_cell.angle_gamma   90.00
#
_symmetry.space_group_name_H-M   'P 1'
#
loop_
_entity.id
_entity.type
_entity.pdbx_description
1 polymer ?
#
loop_
_entity_poly.entity_id
_entity_poly.type
_entity_poly.pdbx_seq_one_letter_code
_entity_poly.pdbx_strand_id
1 'polypeptide(L)'
;MNGSDDIAGREQVLREWLRVKSDGYPTVFVSVNFCPNLVREIERFKKKQQRMGSTVVTLDEANRKAMCHAVETVEYAAAHGLVYVQPTSKAIASNIVQEIIKGRLMRARRREASESHSKGGFSVTLGPKGA
;
A
#
# COMPACT_ATOMS: atom_id res chain seq x y z
N MET A 1 7.46 9.56 -19.58
CA MET A 1 7.02 8.75 -18.42
C MET A 1 8.23 8.62 -17.53
N ASN A 2 8.24 9.37 -16.43
CA ASN A 2 9.33 9.29 -15.48
C ASN A 2 9.14 7.98 -14.70
N GLY A 3 10.19 7.16 -14.64
CA GLY A 3 10.13 5.84 -14.00
C GLY A 3 9.84 5.92 -12.50
N SER A 4 9.66 4.76 -11.89
CA SER A 4 9.45 4.58 -10.44
C SER A 4 10.46 5.34 -9.55
N ASP A 5 11.62 5.66 -10.10
CA ASP A 5 12.72 6.32 -9.39
C ASP A 5 12.60 7.85 -9.31
N ASP A 6 11.67 8.46 -10.05
CA ASP A 6 11.43 9.92 -9.96
C ASP A 6 10.53 10.26 -8.77
N ILE A 7 11.20 10.47 -7.64
CA ILE A 7 10.58 10.82 -6.35
C ILE A 7 9.82 12.15 -6.43
N ALA A 8 10.42 13.16 -7.08
CA ALA A 8 9.81 14.48 -7.17
C ALA A 8 8.57 14.45 -8.07
N GLY A 9 8.65 13.73 -9.20
CA GLY A 9 7.54 13.53 -10.11
C GLY A 9 6.34 12.83 -9.45
N ARG A 10 6.58 11.70 -8.76
CA ARG A 10 5.48 10.95 -8.11
C ARG A 10 4.83 11.73 -6.97
N GLU A 11 5.60 12.49 -6.19
CA GLU A 11 5.06 13.36 -5.14
C GLU A 11 4.13 14.43 -5.75
N GLN A 12 4.55 15.05 -6.86
CA GLN A 12 3.75 16.06 -7.53
C GLN A 12 2.46 15.50 -8.12
N VAL A 13 2.49 14.29 -8.68
CA VAL A 13 1.28 13.61 -9.18
C VAL A 13 0.30 13.32 -8.03
N LEU A 14 0.81 12.82 -6.89
CA LEU A 14 -0.04 12.60 -5.72
C LEU A 14 -0.63 13.91 -5.19
N ARG A 15 0.15 14.99 -5.16
CA ARG A 15 -0.34 16.33 -4.78
C ARG A 15 -1.48 16.80 -5.67
N GLU A 16 -1.37 16.58 -6.98
CA GLU A 16 -2.44 16.91 -7.94
C GLU A 16 -3.69 16.03 -7.74
N TRP A 17 -3.50 14.76 -7.36
CA TRP A 17 -4.61 13.86 -7.04
C TRP A 17 -5.39 14.26 -5.79
N LEU A 18 -4.68 14.78 -4.77
CA LEU A 18 -5.27 15.24 -3.51
C LEU A 18 -5.80 16.67 -3.58
N ARG A 19 -5.39 17.45 -4.60
CA ARG A 19 -5.88 18.79 -4.82
C ARG A 19 -7.38 18.76 -5.18
N VAL A 20 -8.14 19.67 -4.57
CA VAL A 20 -9.54 19.89 -4.93
C VAL A 20 -9.59 20.51 -6.33
N LYS A 21 -10.27 19.84 -7.26
CA LYS A 21 -10.44 20.29 -8.64
C LYS A 21 -11.61 21.26 -8.75
N SER A 22 -11.83 21.79 -9.96
CA SER A 22 -12.94 22.71 -10.26
C SER A 22 -14.33 22.11 -10.03
N ASP A 23 -14.46 20.79 -10.06
CA ASP A 23 -15.68 20.05 -9.73
C ASP A 23 -15.95 19.95 -8.22
N GLY A 24 -15.05 20.48 -7.38
CA GLY A 24 -15.16 20.48 -5.93
C GLY A 24 -14.66 19.20 -5.25
N TYR A 25 -14.16 18.22 -6.01
CA TYR A 25 -13.71 16.94 -5.45
C TYR A 25 -12.25 16.61 -5.83
N PRO A 26 -11.48 15.97 -4.93
CA PRO A 26 -10.19 15.42 -5.28
C PRO A 26 -10.34 14.13 -6.11
N THR A 27 -9.25 13.69 -6.72
CA THR A 27 -9.20 12.40 -7.46
C THR A 27 -9.25 11.21 -6.51
N VAL A 28 -8.67 11.35 -5.32
CA VAL A 28 -8.56 10.28 -4.32
C VAL A 28 -9.17 10.69 -3.00
N PHE A 29 -9.94 9.77 -2.42
CA PHE A 29 -10.42 9.84 -1.05
C PHE A 29 -9.73 8.78 -0.21
N VAL A 30 -9.26 9.17 0.97
CA VAL A 30 -8.69 8.27 1.96
C VAL A 30 -9.72 8.05 3.06
N SER A 31 -10.08 6.79 3.32
CA SER A 31 -10.95 6.48 4.45
C SER A 31 -10.15 6.49 5.75
N VAL A 32 -10.37 7.51 6.58
CA VAL A 32 -9.66 7.72 7.85
C VAL A 32 -9.79 6.53 8.80
N ASN A 33 -10.96 5.88 8.81
CA ASN A 33 -11.25 4.76 9.70
C ASN A 33 -10.50 3.48 9.31
N PHE A 34 -10.28 3.25 8.01
CA PHE A 34 -9.62 2.04 7.50
C PHE A 34 -8.13 2.25 7.21
N CYS A 35 -7.68 3.49 7.06
CA CYS A 35 -6.28 3.82 6.76
C CYS A 35 -5.64 4.73 7.82
N PRO A 36 -5.70 4.39 9.13
CA PRO A 36 -5.21 5.27 10.19
C PRO A 36 -3.70 5.52 10.12
N ASN A 37 -2.92 4.56 9.62
CA ASN A 37 -1.48 4.73 9.45
C ASN A 37 -1.15 5.76 8.37
N LEU A 38 -1.83 5.69 7.23
CA LEU A 38 -1.65 6.66 6.14
C LEU A 38 -1.96 8.09 6.61
N VAL A 39 -3.05 8.27 7.37
CA VAL A 39 -3.41 9.58 7.94
C VAL A 39 -2.29 10.13 8.84
N ARG A 40 -1.79 9.31 9.77
CA ARG A 40 -0.68 9.70 10.67
C ARG A 40 0.60 10.04 9.91
N GLU A 41 0.90 9.30 8.83
CA GLU A 41 2.08 9.55 8.01
C GLU A 41 1.94 10.85 7.21
N ILE A 42 0.77 11.10 6.60
CA ILE A 42 0.49 12.33 5.85
C ILE A 42 0.67 13.58 6.73
N GLU A 43 0.15 13.56 7.96
CA GLU A 43 0.29 14.71 8.89
C GLU A 43 1.75 15.01 9.26
N ARG A 44 2.61 13.98 9.24
CA ARG A 44 4.04 14.09 9.55
C ARG A 44 4.88 14.38 8.33
N PHE A 45 4.34 14.22 7.13
CA PHE A 45 5.04 14.42 5.87
C PHE A 45 5.24 15.92 5.63
N LYS A 46 6.44 16.40 5.94
CA LYS A 46 6.82 17.82 5.86
C LYS A 46 8.02 17.99 4.94
N LYS A 47 8.19 19.23 4.44
CA LYS A 47 9.42 19.62 3.75
C LYS A 47 10.64 19.37 4.63
N LYS A 48 11.70 18.87 4.02
CA LYS A 48 12.97 18.56 4.68
C LYS A 48 13.65 19.85 5.09
N GLN A 49 14.06 19.93 6.35
CA GLN A 49 14.85 21.04 6.86
C GLN A 49 16.29 20.58 7.06
N GLN A 50 17.23 21.34 6.53
CA GLN A 50 18.66 21.10 6.69
C GLN A 50 19.29 22.27 7.44
N ARG A 51 20.04 21.94 8.48
CA ARG A 51 20.84 22.92 9.21
C ARG A 51 22.18 23.11 8.49
N MET A 52 22.44 24.31 8.01
CA MET A 52 23.72 24.71 7.42
C MET A 52 24.37 25.73 8.36
N GLY A 53 25.23 25.22 9.27
CA GLY A 53 25.83 26.03 10.33
C GLY A 53 24.80 26.51 11.36
N SER A 54 24.62 27.84 11.48
CA SER A 54 23.63 28.46 12.37
C SER A 54 22.25 28.64 11.74
N THR A 55 22.10 28.45 10.42
CA THR A 55 20.84 28.70 9.70
C THR A 55 20.11 27.39 9.40
N VAL A 56 18.78 27.42 9.46
CA VAL A 56 17.91 26.31 9.03
C VAL A 56 17.32 26.67 7.66
N VAL A 57 17.64 25.86 6.65
CA VAL A 57 17.13 26.01 5.28
C VAL A 57 16.08 24.93 5.04
N THR A 58 14.92 25.33 4.51
CA THR A 58 13.90 24.38 4.06
C THR A 58 14.18 24.02 2.61
N LEU A 59 14.36 22.72 2.34
CA LEU A 59 14.55 22.18 1.00
C LEU A 59 13.19 21.86 0.38
N ASP A 60 13.14 21.78 -0.95
CA ASP A 60 11.93 21.39 -1.69
C ASP A 60 11.72 19.87 -1.77
N GLU A 61 12.57 19.10 -1.08
CA GLU A 61 12.38 17.66 -0.89
C GLU A 61 11.53 17.37 0.34
N ALA A 62 10.72 16.31 0.31
CA ALA A 62 10.04 15.82 1.50
C ALA A 62 11.01 15.10 2.47
N ASN A 63 10.71 15.17 3.77
CA ASN A 63 11.46 14.44 4.79
C ASN A 63 11.06 12.97 4.85
N ARG A 64 11.78 12.12 4.10
CA ARG A 64 11.57 10.66 4.03
C ARG A 64 12.35 9.85 5.08
N LYS A 65 13.01 10.50 6.05
CA LYS A 65 13.69 9.77 7.15
C LYS A 65 12.72 9.18 8.18
N ALA A 66 11.51 9.72 8.25
CA ALA A 66 10.45 9.22 9.12
C ALA A 66 9.64 8.11 8.43
N MET A 67 8.76 7.46 9.18
CA MET A 67 7.80 6.48 8.65
C MET A 67 6.95 7.14 7.55
N CYS A 68 7.16 6.73 6.30
CA CYS A 68 6.47 7.24 5.12
C CYS A 68 6.03 6.12 4.16
N HIS A 69 6.10 4.86 4.58
CA HIS A 69 5.86 3.69 3.72
C HIS A 69 4.46 3.68 3.10
N ALA A 70 3.43 4.07 3.85
CA ALA A 70 2.08 4.12 3.34
C ALA A 70 1.92 5.28 2.34
N VAL A 71 2.51 6.44 2.63
CA VAL A 71 2.52 7.59 1.70
C VAL A 71 3.22 7.21 0.39
N GLU A 72 4.38 6.58 0.46
CA GLU A 72 5.13 6.12 -0.72
C GLU A 72 4.34 5.12 -1.56
N THR A 73 3.62 4.19 -0.91
CA THR A 73 2.75 3.25 -1.62
C THR A 73 1.66 3.98 -2.41
N VAL A 74 1.08 5.05 -1.84
CA VAL A 74 0.07 5.86 -2.53
C VAL A 74 0.71 6.71 -3.64
N GLU A 75 1.92 7.23 -3.46
CA GLU A 75 2.68 7.92 -4.53
C GLU A 75 2.91 7.01 -5.73
N TYR A 76 3.32 5.76 -5.50
CA TYR A 76 3.48 4.78 -6.58
C TYR A 76 2.16 4.50 -7.28
N ALA A 77 1.08 4.31 -6.52
CA ALA A 77 -0.25 4.11 -7.10
C ALA A 77 -0.69 5.31 -7.96
N ALA A 78 -0.42 6.53 -7.51
CA ALA A 78 -0.72 7.75 -8.25
C ALA A 78 0.13 7.89 -9.53
N ALA A 79 1.43 7.64 -9.45
CA ALA A 79 2.34 7.69 -10.58
C ALA A 79 2.00 6.66 -11.67
N HIS A 80 1.50 5.49 -11.28
CA HIS A 80 1.07 4.45 -12.22
C HIS A 80 -0.37 4.61 -12.72
N GLY A 81 -1.12 5.61 -12.23
CA GLY A 81 -2.50 5.83 -12.65
C GLY A 81 -3.44 4.71 -12.22
N LEU A 82 -3.44 4.38 -10.92
CA LEU A 82 -4.32 3.36 -10.34
C LEU A 82 -5.76 3.49 -10.85
N VAL A 83 -6.25 2.44 -11.51
CA VAL A 83 -7.62 2.38 -12.01
C VAL A 83 -8.57 2.20 -10.83
N TYR A 84 -9.60 3.04 -10.75
CA TYR A 84 -10.65 2.88 -9.75
C TYR A 84 -11.39 1.56 -9.97
N VAL A 85 -11.33 0.67 -8.97
CA VAL A 85 -12.12 -0.56 -8.95
C VAL A 85 -13.32 -0.32 -8.06
N GLN A 86 -14.50 -0.23 -8.69
CA GLN A 86 -15.75 -0.05 -7.94
C GLN A 86 -15.95 -1.27 -7.01
N PRO A 87 -16.18 -1.06 -5.70
CA PRO A 87 -16.48 -2.16 -4.79
C PRO A 87 -17.77 -2.84 -5.23
N THR A 88 -17.79 -4.17 -5.22
CA THR A 88 -19.00 -4.93 -5.53
C THR A 88 -20.07 -4.62 -4.48
N SER A 89 -21.18 -4.02 -4.91
CA SER A 89 -22.29 -3.51 -4.06
C SER A 89 -23.07 -4.57 -3.28
N LYS A 90 -22.60 -5.82 -3.25
CA LYS A 90 -23.31 -6.97 -2.65
C LYS A 90 -22.59 -7.53 -1.41
N ALA A 91 -21.96 -6.67 -0.62
CA ALA A 91 -21.60 -7.04 0.75
C ALA A 91 -22.88 -7.05 1.59
N ILE A 92 -23.68 -8.11 1.48
CA ILE A 92 -24.70 -8.42 2.49
C ILE A 92 -23.95 -8.48 3.82
N ALA A 93 -24.35 -7.67 4.80
CA ALA A 93 -23.77 -7.73 6.14
C ALA A 93 -23.85 -9.19 6.62
N SER A 94 -22.72 -9.88 6.62
CA SER A 94 -22.70 -11.28 7.02
C SER A 94 -23.04 -11.30 8.50
N ASN A 95 -24.14 -11.96 8.86
CA ASN A 95 -24.47 -12.23 10.24
C ASN A 95 -23.26 -12.92 10.90
N ILE A 96 -22.94 -12.61 12.17
CA ILE A 96 -21.77 -13.14 12.90
C ILE A 96 -21.66 -14.67 12.74
N VAL A 97 -22.80 -15.35 12.73
CA VAL A 97 -22.92 -16.80 12.52
C VAL A 97 -22.38 -17.23 11.15
N GLN A 98 -22.70 -16.51 10.07
CA GLN A 98 -22.20 -16.81 8.72
C GLN A 98 -20.69 -16.60 8.61
N GLU A 99 -20.15 -15.60 9.30
CA GLU A 99 -18.71 -15.36 9.34
C GLU A 99 -17.95 -16.48 10.06
N ILE A 100 -18.51 -16.98 11.17
CA ILE A 100 -17.98 -18.15 11.89
C ILE A 100 -18.00 -19.40 11.00
N ILE A 101 -19.10 -19.66 10.30
CA ILE A 101 -19.24 -20.81 9.39
C ILE A 101 -18.22 -20.70 8.25
N LYS A 102 -18.11 -19.53 7.61
CA LYS A 102 -17.15 -19.27 6.53
C LYS A 102 -15.71 -19.44 7.02
N GLY A 103 -15.39 -18.95 8.22
CA GLY A 103 -14.09 -19.12 8.85
C GLY A 103 -13.75 -20.57 9.20
N ARG A 104 -14.74 -21.40 9.55
CA ARG A 104 -14.56 -22.85 9.75
C ARG A 104 -14.30 -23.57 8.41
N LEU A 105 -15.09 -23.25 7.39
CA LEU A 105 -14.94 -23.81 6.04
C LEU A 105 -13.57 -23.48 5.42
N MET A 106 -13.13 -22.22 5.52
CA MET A 106 -11.83 -21.80 5.02
C MET A 106 -10.67 -22.51 5.73
N ARG A 107 -10.79 -22.76 7.04
CA ARG A 107 -9.81 -23.54 7.81
C ARG A 107 -9.78 -25.01 7.40
N ALA A 108 -10.94 -25.63 7.17
CA ALA A 108 -11.03 -27.00 6.67
C ALA A 108 -10.37 -27.12 5.29
N ARG A 109 -10.71 -26.23 4.34
CA ARG A 109 -10.10 -26.18 3.01
C ARG A 109 -8.58 -25.95 3.05
N ARG A 110 -8.10 -25.11 3.99
CA ARG A 110 -6.64 -24.91 4.18
C ARG A 110 -5.94 -26.17 4.68
N ARG A 111 -6.59 -26.93 5.57
CA ARG A 111 -6.07 -28.22 6.07
C ARG A 111 -6.01 -29.24 4.94
N GLU A 112 -7.09 -29.40 4.19
CA GLU A 112 -7.14 -30.28 3.01
C GLU A 112 -6.07 -29.90 1.97
N ALA A 113 -5.89 -28.60 1.69
CA ALA A 113 -4.84 -28.12 0.80
C ALA A 113 -3.44 -28.45 1.34
N SER A 114 -3.18 -28.26 2.64
CA SER A 114 -1.89 -28.64 3.24
C SER A 114 -1.65 -30.14 3.26
N GLU A 115 -2.69 -30.95 3.48
CA GLU A 115 -2.62 -32.40 3.46
C GLU A 115 -2.39 -32.92 2.03
N SER A 116 -2.95 -32.26 1.01
CA SER A 116 -2.67 -32.56 -0.40
C SER A 116 -1.23 -32.21 -0.80
N HIS A 117 -0.63 -31.17 -0.21
CA HIS A 117 0.78 -30.83 -0.42
C HIS A 117 1.75 -31.79 0.30
N SER A 118 1.32 -32.43 1.38
CA SER A 118 2.15 -33.39 2.12
C SER A 118 2.22 -34.79 1.48
N LYS A 119 1.35 -35.11 0.51
CA LYS A 119 1.32 -36.43 -0.17
C LYS A 119 2.16 -36.50 -1.45
N GLY A 120 2.79 -35.39 -1.87
CA GLY A 120 3.66 -35.31 -3.05
C GLY A 120 5.01 -34.70 -2.70
N GLY A 121 5.79 -35.36 -1.87
CA GLY A 121 7.15 -34.94 -1.52
C GLY A 121 8.09 -35.02 -2.73
N PHE A 122 8.13 -33.97 -3.56
CA PHE A 122 9.25 -33.75 -4.48
C PHE A 122 10.41 -33.15 -3.68
N SER A 123 11.18 -34.03 -3.02
CA SER A 123 12.52 -33.70 -2.55
C SER A 123 13.44 -33.59 -3.77
N VAL A 124 13.70 -32.37 -4.24
CA VAL A 124 14.77 -32.14 -5.22
C VAL A 124 16.10 -32.20 -4.48
N THR A 125 16.66 -33.40 -4.39
CA THR A 125 18.01 -33.61 -3.87
C THR A 125 19.01 -33.23 -4.97
N LEU A 126 19.50 -31.99 -4.96
CA LEU A 126 20.64 -31.59 -5.78
C LEU A 126 21.89 -32.26 -5.22
N GLY A 127 22.20 -33.46 -5.72
CA GLY A 127 23.47 -34.14 -5.46
C GLY A 127 24.67 -33.30 -5.95
N PRO A 128 25.88 -33.52 -5.40
CA PRO A 128 27.04 -32.70 -5.70
C PRO A 128 27.42 -32.87 -7.18
N LYS A 129 27.48 -31.76 -7.92
CA LYS A 129 28.03 -31.73 -9.28
C LYS A 129 29.55 -31.90 -9.19
N GLY A 130 30.03 -33.12 -9.42
CA GLY A 130 31.43 -33.41 -9.68
C GLY A 130 31.60 -33.97 -11.09
N ALA A 131 32.30 -33.22 -11.94
CA ALA A 131 33.18 -33.69 -13.01
C ALA A 131 34.10 -32.52 -13.39
#